data_AF-A0A7Y5E8U5-F1
#
_entry.id   AF-A0A7Y5E8U5-F1
#
_cell.length_a   1.000
_cell.length_b   1.000
_cell.length_c   1.000
_cell.angle_alpha   90.00
_cell.angle_beta   90.00
_cell.angle_gamma   90.00
#
_symmetry.space_group_name_H-M   'P 1'
#
loop_
_entity.id
_entity.type
_entity.pdbx_description
1 polymer ?
#
loop_
_entity_poly.entity_id
_entity_poly.type
_entity_poly.pdbx_seq_one_letter_code
_entity_poly.pdbx_strand_id
1 'polypeptide(L)'
;MKNRIFIIGLFSFIVISIANGQIVNESHVLSSGGEWSSDGTSGHFGVMGEEFVSSSITEGTTSGTAGFLSRCFVLQLTGINLALFLEGPYQTGGTMLTGLADAALLPNNQPFNTAPWNYTGSETAGTFPAGVVDWILVELRDAPTAETAYPATVVDGWPKAMFLKSDGSVIDSTGSQPTFVLPQLNDSLFVVIRHRNHLAVMSSHGMTPGAGTYTYDFTDALTKAFGNGAGYKELEAGVFGLVAGDADADGSVFMSDRALWRSNLGLTLTYLSTDFDMDASTFMSDRALWRANIGTANPISGLFVSPFFVSQVPPEKK
;
A
#
# COMPACT_ATOMS: atom_id res chain seq x y z
N MET A 1 -3.04 52.72 89.79
CA MET A 1 -3.70 53.33 88.62
C MET A 1 -4.37 52.22 87.82
N LYS A 2 -5.50 52.57 87.19
CA LYS A 2 -6.54 51.73 86.57
C LYS A 2 -6.07 50.65 85.60
N ASN A 3 -6.71 49.48 85.68
CA ASN A 3 -6.87 48.52 84.59
C ASN A 3 -7.45 49.20 83.34
N ARG A 4 -6.85 48.94 82.17
CA ARG A 4 -7.51 49.01 80.87
C ARG A 4 -7.08 47.85 79.99
N ILE A 5 -8.08 47.09 79.60
CA ILE A 5 -8.09 45.99 78.64
C ILE A 5 -7.84 46.55 77.23
N PHE A 6 -7.05 45.85 76.42
CA PHE A 6 -7.11 45.96 74.96
C PHE A 6 -7.08 44.56 74.33
N ILE A 7 -8.17 44.27 73.63
CA ILE A 7 -8.43 43.07 72.82
C ILE A 7 -7.59 43.19 71.54
N ILE A 8 -6.90 42.12 71.14
CA ILE A 8 -6.28 42.00 69.82
C ILE A 8 -6.74 40.69 69.20
N GLY A 9 -7.19 40.81 67.95
CA GLY A 9 -8.11 39.92 67.26
C GLY A 9 -7.49 38.65 66.70
N LEU A 10 -8.42 37.71 66.48
CA LEU A 10 -8.23 36.43 65.83
C LEU A 10 -7.83 36.65 64.36
N PHE A 11 -6.62 36.26 63.97
CA PHE A 11 -6.23 36.12 62.56
C PHE A 11 -6.03 34.62 62.28
N SER A 12 -6.98 34.03 61.58
CA SER A 12 -6.87 32.66 61.06
C SER A 12 -5.91 32.66 59.87
N PHE A 13 -4.80 31.93 59.98
CA PHE A 13 -3.93 31.63 58.84
C PHE A 13 -4.51 30.42 58.10
N ILE A 14 -5.02 30.65 56.90
CA ILE A 14 -5.28 29.59 55.92
C ILE A 14 -3.92 29.17 55.33
N VAL A 15 -3.49 27.94 55.59
CA VAL A 15 -2.35 27.32 54.89
C VAL A 15 -2.92 26.62 53.65
N ILE A 16 -2.64 27.17 52.47
CA ILE A 16 -2.85 26.49 51.19
C ILE A 16 -1.63 25.58 50.98
N SER A 17 -1.80 24.26 51.09
CA SER A 17 -0.81 23.31 50.57
C SER A 17 -0.97 23.20 49.06
N ILE A 18 0.10 23.57 48.34
CA ILE A 18 0.24 23.31 46.91
C ILE A 18 0.46 21.79 46.77
N ALA A 19 -0.43 21.11 46.04
CA ALA A 19 -0.22 19.73 45.66
C ALA A 19 0.88 19.69 44.60
N ASN A 20 2.10 19.34 45.01
CA ASN A 20 3.13 18.93 44.06
C ASN A 20 2.72 17.54 43.55
N GLY A 21 2.20 17.46 42.33
CA GLY A 21 2.04 16.19 41.64
C GLY A 21 3.41 15.54 41.46
N GLN A 22 3.58 14.33 41.96
CA GLN A 22 4.80 13.55 41.74
C GLN A 22 4.74 12.91 40.35
N ILE A 23 5.74 13.16 39.52
CA ILE A 23 6.04 12.32 38.36
C ILE A 23 6.72 11.08 38.92
N VAL A 24 6.06 9.93 38.81
CA VAL A 24 6.69 8.63 39.06
C VAL A 24 7.43 8.27 37.77
N ASN A 25 8.76 8.45 37.77
CA ASN A 25 9.57 7.64 36.88
C ASN A 25 9.49 6.20 37.39
N GLU A 26 9.29 5.24 36.49
CA GLU A 26 9.23 3.80 36.80
C GLU A 26 10.49 3.38 37.56
N SER A 27 10.46 3.47 38.89
CA SER A 27 11.41 2.77 39.74
C SER A 27 10.95 1.33 39.75
N HIS A 28 11.60 0.51 38.92
CA HIS A 28 11.48 -0.94 38.94
C HIS A 28 11.47 -1.42 40.40
N VAL A 29 10.38 -2.07 40.79
CA VAL A 29 10.22 -2.63 42.13
C VAL A 29 11.22 -3.78 42.27
N LEU A 30 12.16 -3.64 43.20
CA LEU A 30 13.06 -4.71 43.63
C LEU A 30 12.27 -5.66 44.53
N SER A 31 12.03 -6.89 44.10
CA SER A 31 11.64 -7.98 45.00
C SER A 31 12.91 -8.54 45.65
N SER A 32 12.94 -8.60 46.98
CA SER A 32 14.04 -9.18 47.76
C SER A 32 13.69 -10.60 48.20
N GLY A 33 14.35 -11.60 47.61
CA GLY A 33 14.40 -12.97 48.11
C GLY A 33 15.85 -13.32 48.43
N GLY A 34 16.23 -13.29 49.71
CA GLY A 34 17.52 -13.79 50.17
C GLY A 34 17.33 -15.10 50.93
N GLU A 35 18.08 -16.14 50.59
CA GLU A 35 18.28 -17.29 51.49
C GLU A 35 19.39 -16.98 52.49
N TRP A 36 19.23 -17.47 53.71
CA TRP A 36 20.22 -17.33 54.77
C TRP A 36 21.27 -18.44 54.63
N SER A 37 22.49 -18.11 54.20
CA SER A 37 23.66 -19.01 54.35
C SER A 37 24.32 -18.76 55.72
N SER A 38 24.68 -19.84 56.40
CA SER A 38 25.16 -19.86 57.79
C SER A 38 26.58 -19.29 57.99
N ASP A 39 27.14 -18.62 56.99
CA ASP A 39 28.52 -18.12 56.94
C ASP A 39 28.63 -16.59 56.74
N GLY A 40 27.55 -15.85 56.93
CA GLY A 40 27.62 -14.40 57.20
C GLY A 40 28.10 -13.53 56.02
N THR A 41 28.11 -14.05 54.80
CA THR A 41 28.44 -13.29 53.59
C THR A 41 27.20 -13.17 52.70
N SER A 42 26.64 -11.97 52.60
CA SER A 42 25.44 -11.70 51.79
C SER A 42 25.79 -11.64 50.29
N GLY A 43 25.52 -12.71 49.54
CA GLY A 43 25.57 -12.70 48.08
C GLY A 43 24.21 -12.31 47.49
N HIS A 44 24.13 -11.16 46.83
CA HIS A 44 22.94 -10.73 46.09
C HIS A 44 23.03 -11.26 44.64
N PHE A 45 22.12 -12.16 44.24
CA PHE A 45 21.88 -12.47 42.83
C PHE A 45 20.62 -11.72 42.39
N GLY A 46 20.80 -10.66 41.60
CA GLY A 46 19.70 -10.00 40.90
C GLY A 46 19.68 -10.46 39.45
N VAL A 47 18.58 -11.05 39.00
CA VAL A 47 18.30 -11.24 37.58
C VAL A 47 17.39 -10.10 37.14
N MET A 48 17.84 -9.34 36.13
CA MET A 48 17.10 -8.19 35.61
C MET A 48 16.09 -8.68 34.56
N GLY A 49 14.80 -8.34 34.69
CA GLY A 49 13.84 -8.38 33.57
C GLY A 49 12.63 -9.32 33.66
N GLU A 50 12.24 -9.83 34.82
CA GLU A 50 11.02 -10.65 34.99
C GLU A 50 9.89 -9.89 35.69
N GLU A 51 8.66 -9.97 35.16
CA GLU A 51 7.46 -9.37 35.76
C GLU A 51 6.74 -10.41 36.64
N PHE A 52 6.41 -10.02 37.87
CA PHE A 52 5.78 -10.88 38.86
C PHE A 52 4.28 -11.04 38.54
N VAL A 53 3.85 -12.22 38.08
CA VAL A 53 2.47 -12.41 37.55
C VAL A 53 1.45 -12.82 38.62
N SER A 54 1.82 -13.60 39.65
CA SER A 54 0.97 -13.81 40.85
C SER A 54 1.69 -14.56 41.97
N SER A 55 1.21 -14.37 43.21
CA SER A 55 1.53 -15.24 44.35
C SER A 55 0.27 -15.74 45.04
N SER A 56 0.23 -17.02 45.38
CA SER A 56 -0.76 -17.60 46.29
C SER A 56 -0.08 -18.13 47.55
N ILE A 57 -0.75 -17.94 48.70
CA ILE A 57 -0.32 -18.52 49.98
C ILE A 57 -1.26 -19.67 50.31
N THR A 58 -0.70 -20.88 50.39
CA THR A 58 -1.39 -22.06 50.90
C THR A 58 -0.49 -22.68 51.97
N GLU A 59 -1.01 -22.83 53.19
CA GLU A 59 -0.33 -23.49 54.31
C GLU A 59 1.10 -22.97 54.60
N GLY A 60 1.28 -21.66 54.63
CA GLY A 60 2.56 -21.03 55.01
C GLY A 60 3.66 -21.11 53.96
N THR A 61 3.36 -21.62 52.76
CA THR A 61 4.29 -21.62 51.62
C THR A 61 3.85 -20.57 50.59
N THR A 62 4.73 -19.65 50.23
CA THR A 62 4.55 -18.72 49.09
C THR A 62 5.01 -19.40 47.81
N SER A 63 4.09 -19.65 46.88
CA SER A 63 4.43 -20.05 45.51
C SER A 63 4.22 -18.87 44.58
N GLY A 64 5.27 -18.48 43.86
CA GLY A 64 5.26 -17.39 42.87
C GLY A 64 5.47 -17.95 41.47
N THR A 65 4.61 -17.58 40.53
CA THR A 65 4.84 -17.90 39.10
C THR A 65 5.50 -16.70 38.44
N ALA A 66 6.79 -16.84 38.09
CA ALA A 66 7.49 -15.88 37.25
C ALA A 66 7.19 -16.20 35.78
N GLY A 67 6.70 -15.21 35.04
CA GLY A 67 6.41 -15.33 33.62
C GLY A 67 7.20 -14.28 32.84
N PHE A 68 7.71 -14.66 31.67
CA PHE A 68 8.23 -13.70 30.71
C PHE A 68 7.05 -13.09 29.95
N LEU A 69 6.78 -11.79 30.13
CA LEU A 69 5.94 -11.08 29.16
C LEU A 69 6.77 -10.88 27.90
N SER A 70 6.73 -11.86 27.00
CA SER A 70 7.17 -11.63 25.62
C SER A 70 6.18 -10.65 25.01
N ARG A 71 6.52 -9.35 25.01
CA ARG A 71 5.85 -8.39 24.13
C ARG A 71 6.17 -8.82 22.70
N CYS A 72 5.31 -9.66 22.14
CA CYS A 72 5.29 -9.92 20.71
C CYS A 72 4.84 -8.64 20.03
N PHE A 73 5.80 -7.76 19.68
CA PHE A 73 5.51 -6.64 18.82
C PHE A 73 5.32 -7.20 17.41
N VAL A 74 4.06 -7.38 17.01
CA VAL A 74 3.75 -7.58 15.59
C VAL A 74 4.05 -6.24 14.92
N LEU A 75 5.17 -6.15 14.21
CA LEU A 75 5.45 -5.01 13.34
C LEU A 75 4.38 -5.02 12.24
N GLN A 76 3.30 -4.29 12.46
CA GLN A 76 2.29 -4.11 11.44
C GLN A 76 2.84 -3.16 10.39
N LEU A 77 3.19 -3.74 9.24
CA LEU A 77 3.54 -2.96 8.06
C LEU A 77 2.28 -2.25 7.58
N THR A 78 2.36 -0.94 7.43
CA THR A 78 1.24 -0.12 7.00
C THR A 78 1.51 0.57 5.67
N GLY A 79 2.76 0.85 5.32
CA GLY A 79 3.09 1.53 4.07
C GLY A 79 3.01 0.63 2.86
N ILE A 80 2.67 1.21 1.71
CA ILE A 80 2.89 0.63 0.39
C ILE A 80 3.72 1.60 -0.44
N ASN A 81 4.77 1.10 -1.07
CA ASN A 81 5.61 1.86 -1.99
C ASN A 81 5.70 1.12 -3.32
N LEU A 82 5.23 1.76 -4.38
CA LEU A 82 5.15 1.19 -5.71
C LEU A 82 5.79 2.14 -6.71
N ALA A 83 6.51 1.57 -7.67
CA ALA A 83 7.03 2.30 -8.82
C ALA A 83 6.63 1.60 -10.13
N LEU A 84 6.07 2.35 -11.08
CA LEU A 84 5.74 1.86 -12.42
C LEU A 84 5.74 3.00 -13.45
N PHE A 85 5.88 2.65 -14.73
CA PHE A 85 5.72 3.57 -15.86
C PHE A 85 4.64 3.09 -16.82
N LEU A 86 4.09 4.02 -17.60
CA LEU A 86 3.08 3.81 -18.63
C LEU A 86 3.66 4.13 -20.00
N GLU A 87 3.50 3.23 -20.96
CA GLU A 87 3.81 3.53 -22.37
C GLU A 87 2.88 4.62 -22.91
N GLY A 88 3.43 5.59 -23.64
CA GLY A 88 2.64 6.71 -24.15
C GLY A 88 3.06 8.01 -23.47
N PRO A 89 2.70 8.25 -22.20
CA PRO A 89 3.16 9.44 -21.49
C PRO A 89 4.65 9.36 -21.11
N TYR A 90 5.28 8.18 -21.09
CA TYR A 90 6.70 8.04 -20.78
C TYR A 90 7.62 8.84 -21.72
N GLN A 91 8.60 9.51 -21.13
CA GLN A 91 9.66 10.27 -21.77
C GLN A 91 11.02 9.72 -21.38
N THR A 92 11.97 9.78 -22.32
CA THR A 92 13.36 9.41 -22.09
C THR A 92 13.92 10.13 -20.86
N GLY A 93 14.55 9.37 -19.97
CA GLY A 93 15.07 9.87 -18.69
C GLY A 93 14.19 9.57 -17.48
N GLY A 94 13.17 8.70 -17.61
CA GLY A 94 12.44 8.16 -16.47
C GLY A 94 11.33 9.06 -15.93
N THR A 95 10.72 9.88 -16.79
CA THR A 95 9.59 10.74 -16.42
C THR A 95 8.38 10.50 -17.31
N MET A 96 7.18 10.79 -16.84
CA MET A 96 5.94 10.75 -17.63
C MET A 96 5.31 12.13 -17.78
N LEU A 97 4.69 12.36 -18.94
CA LEU A 97 3.85 13.51 -19.22
C LEU A 97 2.61 13.53 -18.34
N THR A 98 2.17 14.73 -17.98
CA THR A 98 1.00 15.00 -17.14
C THR A 98 -0.13 15.66 -17.92
N GLY A 99 -0.24 15.34 -19.22
CA GLY A 99 -1.13 16.04 -20.17
C GLY A 99 -2.58 16.15 -19.70
N LEU A 100 -3.14 15.07 -19.13
CA LEU A 100 -4.49 15.06 -18.58
C LEU A 100 -4.65 15.96 -17.34
N ALA A 101 -3.66 16.01 -16.46
CA ALA A 101 -3.67 16.89 -15.29
C ALA A 101 -3.52 18.36 -15.71
N ASP A 102 -2.60 18.65 -16.64
CA ASP A 102 -2.34 20.00 -17.15
C ASP A 102 -3.54 20.56 -17.92
N ALA A 103 -4.29 19.69 -18.59
CA ALA A 103 -5.56 20.02 -19.24
C ALA A 103 -6.77 20.05 -18.28
N ALA A 104 -6.57 19.79 -16.99
CA ALA A 104 -7.62 19.71 -15.96
C ALA A 104 -8.73 18.70 -16.27
N LEU A 105 -8.37 17.54 -16.83
CA LEU A 105 -9.29 16.48 -17.26
C LEU A 105 -9.36 15.29 -16.31
N LEU A 106 -8.44 15.17 -15.36
CA LEU A 106 -8.49 14.12 -14.35
C LEU A 106 -9.78 14.25 -13.52
N PRO A 107 -10.59 13.19 -13.40
CA PRO A 107 -11.83 13.26 -12.66
C PRO A 107 -11.57 13.35 -11.16
N ASN A 108 -12.31 14.21 -10.46
CA ASN A 108 -12.22 14.32 -9.01
C ASN A 108 -12.66 13.05 -8.28
N ASN A 109 -13.50 12.22 -8.89
CA ASN A 109 -13.86 10.90 -8.35
C ASN A 109 -13.09 9.82 -9.10
N GLN A 110 -12.69 8.76 -8.39
CA GLN A 110 -12.04 7.62 -9.02
C GLN A 110 -12.88 7.06 -10.20
N PRO A 111 -12.26 6.73 -11.35
CA PRO A 111 -12.97 6.38 -12.59
C PRO A 111 -13.31 4.89 -12.74
N PHE A 112 -12.95 4.05 -11.79
CA PHE A 112 -13.10 2.60 -11.82
C PHE A 112 -14.47 2.12 -11.31
N ASN A 113 -15.41 3.02 -10.99
CA ASN A 113 -16.78 2.69 -10.58
C ASN A 113 -17.71 2.20 -11.70
N THR A 114 -17.17 2.06 -12.92
CA THR A 114 -17.88 1.56 -14.10
C THR A 114 -17.27 0.24 -14.57
N ALA A 115 -17.95 -0.44 -15.50
CA ALA A 115 -17.44 -1.66 -16.11
C ALA A 115 -16.08 -1.41 -16.79
N PRO A 116 -15.16 -2.41 -16.80
CA PRO A 116 -15.35 -3.76 -16.25
C PRO A 116 -15.11 -3.89 -14.74
N TRP A 117 -14.47 -2.92 -14.09
CA TRP A 117 -14.05 -3.04 -12.69
C TRP A 117 -15.21 -2.96 -11.69
N ASN A 118 -16.19 -2.08 -11.95
CA ASN A 118 -17.32 -1.83 -11.06
C ASN A 118 -16.89 -1.60 -9.60
N TYR A 119 -15.76 -0.91 -9.41
CA TYR A 119 -15.14 -0.70 -8.11
C TYR A 119 -15.97 0.26 -7.27
N THR A 120 -16.42 -0.21 -6.11
CA THR A 120 -17.33 0.52 -5.21
C THR A 120 -16.64 1.49 -4.26
N GLY A 121 -15.32 1.71 -4.41
CA GLY A 121 -14.58 2.68 -3.61
C GLY A 121 -15.05 4.11 -3.84
N SER A 122 -14.84 4.95 -2.83
CA SER A 122 -15.31 6.34 -2.82
C SER A 122 -14.15 7.34 -2.79
N GLU A 123 -12.96 6.94 -3.22
CA GLU A 123 -11.78 7.81 -3.28
C GLU A 123 -12.06 9.01 -4.18
N THR A 124 -11.71 10.18 -3.67
CA THR A 124 -11.82 11.45 -4.38
C THR A 124 -10.52 12.23 -4.29
N ALA A 125 -10.16 12.91 -5.38
CA ALA A 125 -9.14 13.93 -5.39
C ALA A 125 -9.70 15.17 -4.69
N GLY A 126 -9.04 15.64 -3.63
CA GLY A 126 -9.30 16.98 -3.09
C GLY A 126 -8.66 18.04 -3.98
N THR A 127 -7.34 17.96 -4.10
CA THR A 127 -6.53 18.73 -5.05
C THR A 127 -5.46 17.79 -5.57
N PHE A 128 -5.31 17.70 -6.89
CA PHE A 128 -4.26 16.87 -7.47
C PHE A 128 -2.88 17.42 -7.08
N PRO A 129 -2.01 16.61 -6.46
CA PRO A 129 -0.63 16.99 -6.24
C PRO A 129 0.11 17.26 -7.55
N ALA A 130 1.20 18.00 -7.49
CA ALA A 130 2.03 18.24 -8.66
C ALA A 130 2.59 16.93 -9.22
N GLY A 131 2.54 16.79 -10.54
CA GLY A 131 3.12 15.66 -11.25
C GLY A 131 2.24 14.43 -11.31
N VAL A 132 0.93 14.50 -11.05
CA VAL A 132 0.01 13.35 -11.26
C VAL A 132 -0.18 13.10 -12.75
N VAL A 133 -0.05 11.84 -13.16
CA VAL A 133 -0.29 11.36 -14.53
C VAL A 133 -1.74 10.90 -14.69
N ASP A 134 -2.18 9.94 -13.87
CA ASP A 134 -3.57 9.45 -13.85
C ASP A 134 -3.89 8.66 -12.57
N TRP A 135 -5.16 8.29 -12.44
CA TRP A 135 -5.66 7.27 -11.53
C TRP A 135 -5.23 5.86 -11.96
N ILE A 136 -4.82 5.06 -10.99
CA ILE A 136 -4.61 3.61 -11.12
C ILE A 136 -5.46 2.87 -10.07
N LEU A 137 -5.82 1.63 -10.36
CA LEU A 137 -6.48 0.74 -9.41
C LEU A 137 -5.46 -0.31 -8.94
N VAL A 138 -5.15 -0.27 -7.65
CA VAL A 138 -4.20 -1.17 -7.00
C VAL A 138 -5.00 -2.25 -6.29
N GLU A 139 -4.66 -3.50 -6.55
CA GLU A 139 -5.26 -4.69 -5.94
C GLU A 139 -4.16 -5.51 -5.28
N LEU A 140 -4.38 -5.96 -4.04
CA LEU A 140 -3.44 -6.81 -3.32
C LEU A 140 -3.98 -8.21 -3.17
N ARG A 141 -3.12 -9.21 -3.35
CA ARG A 141 -3.44 -10.63 -3.25
C ARG A 141 -2.51 -11.32 -2.26
N ASP A 142 -3.06 -12.12 -1.36
CA ASP A 142 -2.30 -12.95 -0.40
C ASP A 142 -2.22 -14.39 -0.92
N ALA A 143 -1.05 -14.83 -1.37
CA ALA A 143 -0.91 -16.17 -1.96
C ALA A 143 0.50 -16.75 -1.74
N PRO A 144 0.68 -18.09 -1.85
CA PRO A 144 1.99 -18.71 -1.74
C PRO A 144 2.93 -18.35 -2.91
N THR A 145 2.38 -18.21 -4.11
CA THR A 145 3.11 -17.97 -5.37
C THR A 145 2.30 -17.08 -6.31
N ALA A 146 2.96 -16.47 -7.30
CA ALA A 146 2.31 -15.61 -8.30
C ALA A 146 1.28 -16.39 -9.13
N GLU A 147 1.57 -17.65 -9.43
CA GLU A 147 0.67 -18.55 -10.17
C GLU A 147 -0.62 -18.84 -9.43
N THR A 148 -0.60 -18.73 -8.10
CA THR A 148 -1.74 -18.96 -7.21
C THR A 148 -2.39 -17.67 -6.69
N ALA A 149 -1.87 -16.50 -7.09
CA ALA A 149 -2.42 -15.20 -6.72
C ALA A 149 -3.66 -14.90 -7.58
N TYR A 150 -4.78 -15.57 -7.30
CA TYR A 150 -6.04 -15.46 -8.03
C TYR A 150 -6.92 -14.32 -7.48
N PRO A 151 -8.01 -13.90 -8.16
CA PRO A 151 -8.94 -12.92 -7.62
C PRO A 151 -9.60 -13.34 -6.30
N ALA A 152 -9.70 -14.64 -6.07
CA ALA A 152 -10.24 -15.17 -4.81
C ALA A 152 -9.30 -14.96 -3.61
N THR A 153 -8.04 -14.59 -3.86
CA THR A 153 -7.04 -14.33 -2.83
C THR A 153 -6.82 -12.84 -2.60
N VAL A 154 -7.71 -11.98 -3.11
CA VAL A 154 -7.68 -10.53 -2.85
C VAL A 154 -7.81 -10.27 -1.35
N VAL A 155 -6.95 -9.41 -0.84
CA VAL A 155 -6.92 -9.02 0.57
C VAL A 155 -8.17 -8.21 0.92
N ASP A 156 -8.79 -8.48 2.07
CA ASP A 156 -9.96 -7.74 2.54
C ASP A 156 -9.72 -6.22 2.53
N GLY A 157 -10.69 -5.47 2.00
CA GLY A 157 -10.61 -4.00 1.87
C GLY A 157 -9.86 -3.49 0.63
N TRP A 158 -9.45 -4.38 -0.27
CA TRP A 158 -8.90 -4.09 -1.59
C TRP A 158 -9.88 -4.45 -2.72
N PRO A 159 -9.79 -3.84 -3.91
CA PRO A 159 -8.76 -2.89 -4.39
C PRO A 159 -8.94 -1.46 -3.86
N LYS A 160 -8.02 -0.56 -4.24
CA LYS A 160 -8.02 0.88 -3.92
C LYS A 160 -7.58 1.73 -5.10
N ALA A 161 -8.24 2.86 -5.31
CA ALA A 161 -7.84 3.82 -6.35
C ALA A 161 -6.77 4.78 -5.82
N MET A 162 -5.70 4.98 -6.59
CA MET A 162 -4.52 5.76 -6.22
C MET A 162 -4.05 6.60 -7.40
N PHE A 163 -3.10 7.52 -7.16
CA PHE A 163 -2.48 8.31 -8.21
C PHE A 163 -1.11 7.77 -8.60
N LEU A 164 -0.86 7.71 -9.90
CA LEU A 164 0.46 7.57 -10.46
C LEU A 164 1.09 8.94 -10.68
N LYS A 165 2.33 9.12 -10.27
CA LYS A 165 3.11 10.34 -10.50
C LYS A 165 4.06 10.20 -11.70
N SER A 166 4.51 11.34 -12.20
CA SER A 166 5.43 11.48 -13.33
C SER A 166 6.78 10.82 -13.11
N ASP A 167 7.24 10.70 -11.85
CA ASP A 167 8.46 9.97 -11.47
C ASP A 167 8.24 8.45 -11.32
N GLY A 168 7.04 7.97 -11.62
CA GLY A 168 6.63 6.57 -11.51
C GLY A 168 6.16 6.15 -10.11
N SER A 169 6.27 7.02 -9.10
CA SER A 169 5.81 6.70 -7.75
C SER A 169 4.28 6.72 -7.64
N VAL A 170 3.76 5.89 -6.72
CA VAL A 170 2.33 5.83 -6.42
C VAL A 170 2.02 6.49 -5.09
N ILE A 171 1.01 7.34 -5.07
CA ILE A 171 0.51 8.04 -3.88
C ILE A 171 -0.99 7.81 -3.71
N ASP A 172 -1.50 7.95 -2.49
CA ASP A 172 -2.93 7.87 -2.24
C ASP A 172 -3.68 9.10 -2.76
N SER A 173 -5.01 9.07 -2.67
CA SER A 173 -5.88 10.16 -3.11
C SER A 173 -5.73 11.46 -2.30
N THR A 174 -5.02 11.42 -1.16
CA THR A 174 -4.67 12.59 -0.33
C THR A 174 -3.34 13.21 -0.73
N GLY A 175 -2.58 12.55 -1.61
CA GLY A 175 -1.27 12.96 -2.06
C GLY A 175 -0.10 12.49 -1.18
N SER A 176 -0.35 11.53 -0.29
CA SER A 176 0.64 10.98 0.65
C SER A 176 1.09 9.59 0.23
N GLN A 177 2.17 9.09 0.85
CA GLN A 177 2.52 7.67 0.72
C GLN A 177 1.33 6.83 1.21
N PRO A 178 0.86 5.84 0.42
CA PRO A 178 -0.29 5.04 0.81
C PRO A 178 0.00 4.27 2.10
N THR A 179 -0.86 4.44 3.10
CA THR A 179 -0.78 3.71 4.37
C THR A 179 -2.10 3.00 4.68
N PHE A 180 -2.03 1.70 4.96
CA PHE A 180 -3.17 0.83 5.20
C PHE A 180 -2.91 -0.16 6.33
N VAL A 181 -3.93 -0.42 7.10
CA VAL A 181 -3.92 -1.52 8.08
C VAL A 181 -4.24 -2.79 7.31
N LEU A 182 -3.22 -3.57 6.98
CA LEU A 182 -3.42 -4.89 6.36
C LEU A 182 -3.95 -5.88 7.41
N PRO A 183 -4.88 -6.78 7.03
CA PRO A 183 -5.23 -7.92 7.87
C PRO A 183 -4.03 -8.85 8.02
N GLN A 184 -4.16 -9.86 8.87
CA GLN A 184 -3.15 -10.91 8.97
C GLN A 184 -3.02 -11.61 7.60
N LEU A 185 -1.82 -11.57 7.03
CA LEU A 185 -1.47 -12.30 5.81
C LEU A 185 -1.07 -13.74 6.19
N ASN A 186 -1.42 -14.69 5.33
CA ASN A 186 -1.06 -16.10 5.48
C ASN A 186 0.21 -16.43 4.69
N ASP A 187 0.42 -15.75 3.57
CA ASP A 187 1.50 -16.03 2.62
C ASP A 187 2.20 -14.72 2.18
N SER A 188 2.59 -14.64 0.90
CA SER A 188 3.25 -13.48 0.30
C SER A 188 2.23 -12.53 -0.31
N LEU A 189 2.49 -11.23 -0.16
CA LEU A 189 1.65 -10.18 -0.71
C LEU A 189 2.03 -9.88 -2.16
N PHE A 190 1.13 -10.09 -3.11
CA PHE A 190 1.30 -9.72 -4.52
C PHE A 190 0.49 -8.46 -4.83
N VAL A 191 1.01 -7.64 -5.74
CA VAL A 191 0.33 -6.43 -6.20
C VAL A 191 -0.07 -6.58 -7.67
N VAL A 192 -1.31 -6.21 -7.97
CA VAL A 192 -1.86 -6.09 -9.32
C VAL A 192 -2.15 -4.61 -9.56
N ILE A 193 -1.63 -4.06 -10.65
CA ILE A 193 -1.92 -2.71 -11.10
C ILE A 193 -2.81 -2.77 -12.32
N ARG A 194 -3.93 -2.05 -12.26
CA ARG A 194 -4.87 -1.89 -13.37
C ARG A 194 -4.97 -0.42 -13.73
N HIS A 195 -5.00 -0.15 -15.02
CA HIS A 195 -5.12 1.19 -15.58
C HIS A 195 -6.11 1.14 -16.74
N ARG A 196 -6.74 2.27 -17.08
CA ARG A 196 -7.89 2.28 -18.00
C ARG A 196 -7.52 2.14 -19.47
N ASN A 197 -6.27 2.44 -19.81
CA ASN A 197 -5.80 2.56 -21.18
C ASN A 197 -4.70 1.51 -21.49
N HIS A 198 -4.36 0.67 -20.51
CA HIS A 198 -3.16 -0.15 -20.50
C HIS A 198 -3.45 -1.55 -19.95
N LEU A 199 -2.69 -2.54 -20.43
CA LEU A 199 -2.73 -3.89 -19.89
C LEU A 199 -2.34 -3.90 -18.42
N ALA A 200 -3.14 -4.60 -17.61
CA ALA A 200 -2.83 -4.81 -16.21
C ALA A 200 -1.55 -5.62 -16.02
N VAL A 201 -0.82 -5.34 -14.93
CA VAL A 201 0.41 -6.06 -14.55
C VAL A 201 0.29 -6.59 -13.12
N MET A 202 0.88 -7.77 -12.86
CA MET A 202 1.00 -8.34 -11.51
C MET A 202 2.48 -8.54 -11.20
N SER A 203 2.86 -8.34 -9.94
CA SER A 203 4.21 -8.67 -9.44
C SER A 203 4.53 -10.15 -9.66
N SER A 204 5.73 -10.46 -10.14
CA SER A 204 6.19 -11.84 -10.37
C SER A 204 6.56 -12.59 -9.07
N HIS A 205 6.77 -11.86 -7.98
CA HIS A 205 7.06 -12.39 -6.65
C HIS A 205 6.42 -11.49 -5.59
N GLY A 206 6.36 -11.96 -4.34
CA GLY A 206 5.83 -11.18 -3.23
C GLY A 206 6.55 -9.85 -3.02
N MET A 207 5.82 -8.83 -2.59
CA MET A 207 6.32 -7.53 -2.19
C MET A 207 7.31 -7.66 -1.03
N THR A 208 8.35 -6.83 -1.04
CA THR A 208 9.40 -6.90 -0.02
C THR A 208 9.00 -6.06 1.20
N PRO A 209 8.87 -6.65 2.39
CA PRO A 209 8.64 -5.90 3.62
C PRO A 209 9.93 -5.21 4.10
N GLY A 210 9.85 -3.94 4.51
CA GLY A 210 10.97 -3.21 5.09
C GLY A 210 10.56 -1.89 5.73
N ALA A 211 11.09 -1.59 6.93
CA ALA A 211 10.88 -0.32 7.63
C ALA A 211 9.40 0.14 7.73
N GLY A 212 8.46 -0.78 7.96
CA GLY A 212 7.04 -0.44 8.06
C GLY A 212 6.27 -0.45 6.72
N THR A 213 6.92 -0.75 5.60
CA THR A 213 6.37 -0.60 4.25
C THR A 213 6.59 -1.85 3.40
N TYR A 214 5.60 -2.22 2.58
CA TYR A 214 5.78 -3.16 1.47
C TYR A 214 6.20 -2.41 0.22
N THR A 215 7.31 -2.83 -0.40
CA THR A 215 7.85 -2.19 -1.60
C THR A 215 7.82 -3.13 -2.80
N TYR A 216 7.45 -2.59 -3.96
CA TYR A 216 7.61 -3.25 -5.25
C TYR A 216 7.95 -2.25 -6.35
N ASP A 217 8.98 -2.54 -7.13
CA ASP A 217 9.41 -1.72 -8.25
C ASP A 217 9.27 -2.54 -9.52
N PHE A 218 8.43 -2.08 -10.45
CA PHE A 218 8.27 -2.70 -11.75
C PHE A 218 9.35 -2.24 -12.75
N THR A 219 9.93 -1.05 -12.55
CA THR A 219 10.55 -0.23 -13.59
C THR A 219 11.91 -0.72 -14.10
N ASP A 220 12.58 -1.65 -13.41
CA ASP A 220 13.99 -1.98 -13.63
C ASP A 220 14.24 -3.29 -14.42
N ALA A 221 13.22 -4.16 -14.56
CA ALA A 221 13.37 -5.43 -15.26
C ALA A 221 12.04 -6.02 -15.76
N LEU A 222 12.06 -6.63 -16.95
CA LEU A 222 10.94 -7.40 -17.48
C LEU A 222 10.47 -8.51 -16.52
N THR A 223 11.39 -9.09 -15.75
CA THR A 223 11.13 -10.19 -14.81
C THR A 223 10.33 -9.77 -13.57
N LYS A 224 10.05 -8.47 -13.38
CA LYS A 224 9.16 -7.97 -12.32
C LYS A 224 7.69 -8.24 -12.62
N ALA A 225 7.32 -8.42 -13.88
CA ALA A 225 5.97 -8.74 -14.27
C ALA A 225 5.75 -10.26 -14.33
N PHE A 226 4.64 -10.71 -13.75
CA PHE A 226 4.19 -12.10 -13.82
C PHE A 226 3.93 -12.55 -15.27
N GLY A 227 4.19 -13.83 -15.56
CA GLY A 227 4.04 -14.44 -16.88
C GLY A 227 5.07 -13.97 -17.91
N ASN A 228 6.33 -13.85 -17.49
CA ASN A 228 7.48 -13.54 -18.36
C ASN A 228 7.35 -12.19 -19.09
N GLY A 229 6.78 -11.17 -18.43
CA GLY A 229 6.58 -9.86 -19.04
C GLY A 229 5.30 -9.72 -19.87
N ALA A 230 4.36 -10.66 -19.82
CA ALA A 230 3.09 -10.51 -20.53
C ALA A 230 2.29 -9.30 -19.98
N GLY A 231 1.96 -8.34 -20.86
CA GLY A 231 1.38 -7.05 -20.47
C GLY A 231 2.39 -6.00 -19.99
N TYR A 232 3.70 -6.27 -20.16
CA TYR A 232 4.80 -5.42 -19.70
C TYR A 232 5.90 -5.34 -20.77
N LYS A 233 6.59 -4.20 -20.92
CA LYS A 233 7.63 -4.04 -21.96
C LYS A 233 8.72 -3.06 -21.56
N GLU A 234 9.85 -3.13 -22.27
CA GLU A 234 10.91 -2.13 -22.21
C GLU A 234 10.47 -0.86 -22.97
N LEU A 235 10.58 0.30 -22.31
CA LEU A 235 10.23 1.63 -22.83
C LEU A 235 11.47 2.42 -23.26
N GLU A 236 12.54 2.28 -22.49
CA GLU A 236 13.89 2.79 -22.73
C GLU A 236 14.86 1.70 -22.26
N ALA A 237 16.11 1.71 -22.74
CA ALA A 237 17.12 0.75 -22.32
C ALA A 237 17.20 0.63 -20.78
N GLY A 238 16.79 -0.53 -20.24
CA GLY A 238 16.76 -0.79 -18.80
C GLY A 238 15.59 -0.19 -18.02
N VAL A 239 14.60 0.42 -18.70
CA VAL A 239 13.38 0.96 -18.09
C VAL A 239 12.16 0.28 -18.68
N PHE A 240 11.28 -0.20 -17.80
CA PHE A 240 10.12 -1.00 -18.17
C PHE A 240 8.81 -0.34 -17.72
N GLY A 241 7.72 -0.67 -18.41
CA GLY A 241 6.39 -0.12 -18.13
C GLY A 241 5.25 -0.93 -18.70
N LEU A 242 4.04 -0.56 -18.30
CA LEU A 242 2.80 -1.18 -18.77
C LEU A 242 2.61 -0.88 -20.26
N VAL A 243 2.04 -1.86 -20.96
CA VAL A 243 1.75 -1.79 -22.38
C VAL A 243 0.45 -1.02 -22.62
N ALA A 244 0.47 -0.01 -23.48
CA ALA A 244 -0.72 0.74 -23.85
C ALA A 244 -1.58 -0.02 -24.89
N GLY A 245 -2.88 0.25 -24.92
CA GLY A 245 -3.75 -0.20 -26.01
C GLY A 245 -4.97 -1.02 -25.61
N ASP A 246 -5.12 -1.36 -24.33
CA ASP A 246 -6.27 -2.09 -23.78
C ASP A 246 -7.28 -1.06 -23.25
N ALA A 247 -8.20 -0.63 -24.12
CA ALA A 247 -9.17 0.45 -23.87
C ALA A 247 -10.51 -0.06 -23.34
N ASP A 248 -10.84 -1.34 -23.55
CA ASP A 248 -12.00 -2.00 -22.95
C ASP A 248 -11.67 -2.75 -21.66
N ALA A 249 -10.37 -2.86 -21.33
CA ALA A 249 -9.85 -3.54 -20.15
C ALA A 249 -10.24 -5.03 -20.11
N ASP A 250 -10.31 -5.69 -21.28
CA ASP A 250 -10.51 -7.13 -21.42
C ASP A 250 -9.22 -7.96 -21.22
N GLY A 251 -8.09 -7.27 -21.05
CA GLY A 251 -6.79 -7.86 -20.81
C GLY A 251 -6.02 -8.26 -22.07
N SER A 252 -6.46 -7.83 -23.25
CA SER A 252 -5.82 -8.08 -24.54
C SER A 252 -5.86 -6.83 -25.43
N VAL A 253 -4.72 -6.43 -25.99
CA VAL A 253 -4.70 -5.38 -27.02
C VAL A 253 -5.13 -5.97 -28.35
N PHE A 254 -6.37 -5.75 -28.76
CA PHE A 254 -6.94 -6.35 -29.95
C PHE A 254 -7.89 -5.41 -30.73
N MET A 255 -8.65 -6.00 -31.65
CA MET A 255 -9.50 -5.25 -32.58
C MET A 255 -10.70 -4.56 -31.90
N SER A 256 -11.11 -5.01 -30.71
CA SER A 256 -12.15 -4.36 -29.89
C SER A 256 -11.67 -2.97 -29.45
N ASP A 257 -10.45 -2.85 -28.93
CA ASP A 257 -9.86 -1.56 -28.56
C ASP A 257 -9.76 -0.60 -29.74
N ARG A 258 -9.36 -1.12 -30.90
CA ARG A 258 -9.32 -0.30 -32.13
C ARG A 258 -10.71 0.18 -32.55
N ALA A 259 -11.76 -0.61 -32.32
CA ALA A 259 -13.12 -0.19 -32.61
C ALA A 259 -13.52 0.99 -31.70
N LEU A 260 -13.17 0.94 -30.41
CA LEU A 260 -13.36 2.04 -29.45
C LEU A 260 -12.55 3.28 -29.83
N TRP A 261 -11.25 3.12 -30.14
CA TRP A 261 -10.41 4.22 -30.59
C TRP A 261 -11.01 4.87 -31.85
N ARG A 262 -11.53 4.08 -32.79
CA ARG A 262 -12.15 4.61 -34.00
C ARG A 262 -13.43 5.39 -33.72
N SER A 263 -14.24 5.01 -32.73
CA SER A 263 -15.42 5.80 -32.34
C SER A 263 -15.07 7.12 -31.65
N ASN A 264 -13.90 7.17 -31.00
CA ASN A 264 -13.41 8.35 -30.28
C ASN A 264 -12.45 9.23 -31.10
N LEU A 265 -12.13 8.82 -32.34
CA LEU A 265 -11.18 9.53 -33.18
C LEU A 265 -11.61 11.00 -33.43
N GLY A 266 -10.71 11.92 -33.08
CA GLY A 266 -10.92 13.36 -33.24
C GLY A 266 -11.53 14.04 -32.02
N LEU A 267 -11.80 13.30 -30.94
CA LEU A 267 -12.14 13.88 -29.65
C LEU A 267 -10.88 14.44 -28.99
N THR A 268 -10.99 15.66 -28.47
CA THR A 268 -9.91 16.39 -27.79
C THR A 268 -10.42 16.92 -26.47
N LEU A 269 -9.51 17.22 -25.53
CA LEU A 269 -9.83 17.72 -24.21
C LEU A 269 -10.85 16.84 -23.47
N THR A 270 -10.73 15.52 -23.61
CA THR A 270 -11.64 14.55 -23.02
C THR A 270 -10.87 13.40 -22.38
N TYR A 271 -11.26 13.01 -21.18
CA TYR A 271 -10.66 11.90 -20.43
C TYR A 271 -11.20 10.56 -20.95
N LEU A 272 -10.47 9.91 -21.86
CA LEU A 272 -10.92 8.70 -22.57
C LEU A 272 -9.96 7.53 -22.36
N SER A 273 -10.50 6.30 -22.41
CA SER A 273 -9.68 5.07 -22.34
C SER A 273 -8.84 4.82 -23.60
N THR A 274 -9.18 5.50 -24.68
CA THR A 274 -8.55 5.39 -26.01
C THR A 274 -7.45 6.40 -26.27
N ASP A 275 -7.23 7.32 -25.33
CA ASP A 275 -6.12 8.28 -25.30
C ASP A 275 -4.90 7.58 -24.69
N PHE A 276 -4.22 6.80 -25.50
CA PHE A 276 -3.13 5.90 -25.09
C PHE A 276 -1.83 6.66 -24.80
N ASP A 277 -1.58 7.81 -25.43
CA ASP A 277 -0.43 8.67 -25.11
C ASP A 277 -0.70 9.69 -24.00
N MET A 278 -1.97 9.82 -23.59
CA MET A 278 -2.44 10.64 -22.48
C MET A 278 -2.20 12.14 -22.70
N ASP A 279 -2.26 12.56 -23.97
CA ASP A 279 -2.08 13.94 -24.41
C ASP A 279 -3.38 14.77 -24.45
N ALA A 280 -4.48 14.19 -23.92
CA ALA A 280 -5.84 14.70 -23.94
C ALA A 280 -6.55 14.65 -25.31
N SER A 281 -5.99 13.95 -26.30
CA SER A 281 -6.54 13.92 -27.66
C SER A 281 -6.45 12.54 -28.30
N THR A 282 -7.59 11.99 -28.74
CA THR A 282 -7.61 10.69 -29.41
C THR A 282 -7.36 10.84 -30.93
N PHE A 283 -6.12 10.64 -31.36
CA PHE A 283 -5.64 10.79 -32.75
C PHE A 283 -4.80 9.59 -33.25
N MET A 284 -4.03 9.82 -34.31
CA MET A 284 -3.20 8.79 -34.95
C MET A 284 -1.98 8.39 -34.12
N SER A 285 -1.58 9.20 -33.14
CA SER A 285 -0.52 8.87 -32.18
C SER A 285 -0.94 7.70 -31.29
N ASP A 286 -2.14 7.73 -30.72
CA ASP A 286 -2.73 6.61 -29.99
C ASP A 286 -2.81 5.35 -30.83
N ARG A 287 -3.26 5.51 -32.08
CA ARG A 287 -3.36 4.39 -33.03
C ARG A 287 -1.99 3.76 -33.29
N ALA A 288 -0.93 4.56 -33.29
CA ALA A 288 0.43 4.07 -33.48
C ALA A 288 0.87 3.20 -32.28
N LEU A 289 0.55 3.62 -31.05
CA LEU A 289 0.78 2.83 -29.83
C LEU A 289 0.00 1.51 -29.86
N TRP A 290 -1.32 1.56 -30.08
CA TRP A 290 -2.14 0.35 -30.19
C TRP A 290 -1.60 -0.62 -31.26
N ARG A 291 -1.22 -0.10 -32.44
CA ARG A 291 -0.68 -0.92 -33.53
C ARG A 291 0.65 -1.58 -33.17
N ALA A 292 1.47 -0.93 -32.35
CA ALA A 292 2.74 -1.50 -31.89
C ALA A 292 2.53 -2.67 -30.92
N ASN A 293 1.39 -2.68 -30.21
CA ASN A 293 1.13 -3.62 -29.12
C ASN A 293 0.05 -4.67 -29.43
N ILE A 294 -0.61 -4.59 -30.59
CA ILE A 294 -1.65 -5.54 -30.98
C ILE A 294 -1.20 -7.00 -30.87
N GLY A 295 -2.03 -7.84 -30.26
CA GLY A 295 -1.73 -9.24 -29.99
C GLY A 295 -1.04 -9.49 -28.65
N THR A 296 -0.74 -8.44 -27.88
CA THR A 296 -0.27 -8.57 -26.50
C THR A 296 -1.46 -8.79 -25.57
N ALA A 297 -1.30 -9.62 -24.55
CA ALA A 297 -2.28 -9.85 -23.50
C ALA A 297 -1.57 -10.02 -22.16
N ASN A 298 -2.29 -9.83 -21.06
CA ASN A 298 -1.78 -10.14 -19.72
C ASN A 298 -2.28 -11.52 -19.24
N PRO A 299 -1.53 -12.22 -18.38
CA PRO A 299 -1.87 -13.56 -17.90
C PRO A 299 -2.69 -13.52 -16.60
N ILE A 300 -3.15 -12.34 -16.17
CA ILE A 300 -3.75 -12.14 -14.85
C ILE A 300 -5.19 -12.63 -14.91
N SER A 301 -5.43 -13.81 -14.33
CA SER A 301 -6.79 -14.33 -14.25
C SER A 301 -7.67 -13.39 -13.41
N GLY A 302 -8.76 -12.91 -14.00
CA GLY A 302 -9.94 -12.45 -13.28
C GLY A 302 -10.25 -10.96 -13.25
N LEU A 303 -10.39 -10.38 -14.43
CA LEU A 303 -11.65 -9.77 -14.85
C LEU A 303 -11.81 -10.19 -16.32
N PHE A 304 -12.79 -11.07 -16.56
CA PHE A 304 -13.22 -11.60 -17.87
C PHE A 304 -12.15 -11.78 -18.97
N VAL A 305 -11.32 -12.84 -18.86
CA VAL A 305 -10.58 -13.32 -20.04
C VAL A 305 -11.42 -14.38 -20.75
N SER A 306 -12.04 -13.98 -21.85
CA SER A 306 -12.11 -14.84 -23.04
C SER A 306 -12.05 -13.92 -24.25
N PRO A 307 -10.91 -13.96 -24.96
CA PRO A 307 -10.86 -14.99 -25.98
C PRO A 307 -9.55 -15.79 -25.99
N PHE A 308 -9.67 -17.08 -25.70
CA PHE A 308 -8.65 -18.08 -26.02
C PHE A 308 -8.75 -18.41 -27.51
N PHE A 309 -8.10 -17.66 -28.40
CA PHE A 309 -7.86 -18.16 -29.74
C PHE A 309 -6.58 -18.99 -29.74
N VAL A 310 -6.73 -20.30 -29.49
CA VAL A 310 -5.72 -21.27 -29.97
C VAL A 310 -5.72 -21.20 -31.48
N SER A 311 -4.55 -21.08 -32.08
CA SER A 311 -4.36 -21.25 -33.52
C SER A 311 -5.19 -22.45 -34.01
N GLN A 312 -6.13 -22.22 -34.92
CA GLN A 312 -6.85 -23.29 -35.60
C GLN A 312 -6.02 -23.91 -36.74
N VAL A 313 -4.78 -23.47 -36.95
CA VAL A 313 -3.87 -24.09 -37.90
C VAL A 313 -3.44 -25.44 -37.31
N PRO A 314 -3.85 -26.58 -37.90
CA PRO A 314 -3.39 -27.88 -37.44
C PRO A 314 -1.86 -27.94 -37.56
N PRO A 315 -1.14 -28.53 -36.59
CA PRO A 315 0.29 -28.75 -36.76
C PRO A 315 0.50 -29.55 -38.05
N GLU A 316 1.40 -29.07 -38.90
CA GLU A 316 1.77 -29.77 -40.13
C GLU A 316 2.13 -31.21 -39.77
N LYS A 317 1.46 -32.17 -40.42
CA LYS A 317 1.80 -33.58 -40.29
C LYS A 317 3.20 -33.75 -40.89
N LYS A 318 4.21 -33.92 -40.04
CA LYS A 318 5.49 -34.52 -40.42
C LYS A 318 5.30 -36.00 -40.73
#